data_AF-A0A2D6PIQ0-F1
#
_entry.id   AF-A0A2D6PIQ0-F1
#
_cell.length_a   1.000
_cell.length_b   1.000
_cell.length_c   1.000
_cell.angle_alpha   90.00
_cell.angle_beta   90.00
_cell.angle_gamma   90.00
#
_symmetry.space_group_name_H-M   'P 1'
#
loop_
_entity.id
_entity.type
_entity.pdbx_description
1 polymer ?
#
loop_
_entity_poly.entity_id
_entity_poly.type
_entity_poly.pdbx_seq_one_letter_code
_entity_poly.pdbx_strand_id
1 'polypeptide(L)'
;MSKNRDPAYIALISSQGAIEVDCYLNGRDIGFDGVREMREILSEYPIGPHEFNYMIPLLRVFKNNSDKEFSDFIPDLLEELELERRLIITDLEDVPSNTERLEDLRSVLVDISNVFLEEHSRDPREIYGLVA
;
A
#
# COMPACT_ATOMS: atom_id res chain seq x y z
N MET A 1 -16.74 -0.53 -11.78
CA MET A 1 -15.73 0.13 -10.94
C MET A 1 -14.38 0.00 -11.63
N SER A 2 -13.52 1.02 -11.58
CA SER A 2 -12.14 0.90 -12.06
C SER A 2 -11.48 -0.29 -11.35
N LYS A 3 -10.79 -1.17 -12.09
CA LYS A 3 -10.09 -2.35 -11.52
C LYS A 3 -9.09 -1.94 -10.42
N ASN A 4 -8.55 -0.73 -10.53
CA ASN A 4 -7.56 -0.15 -9.63
C ASN A 4 -8.11 0.22 -8.24
N ARG A 5 -9.42 0.02 -7.98
CA ARG A 5 -10.07 0.23 -6.66
C ARG A 5 -10.52 -1.07 -5.98
N ASP A 6 -10.28 -2.22 -6.61
CA ASP A 6 -10.59 -3.51 -6.00
C ASP A 6 -9.47 -3.87 -5.00
N PRO A 7 -9.78 -4.07 -3.71
CA PRO A 7 -8.80 -4.50 -2.72
C PRO A 7 -8.04 -5.77 -3.15
N ALA A 8 -8.70 -6.72 -3.83
CA ALA A 8 -8.03 -7.92 -4.33
C ALA A 8 -7.00 -7.60 -5.42
N TYR A 9 -7.27 -6.59 -6.26
CA TYR A 9 -6.33 -6.16 -7.28
C TYR A 9 -5.12 -5.47 -6.69
N ILE A 10 -5.34 -4.57 -5.73
CA ILE A 10 -4.26 -3.89 -5.00
C ILE A 10 -3.36 -4.92 -4.31
N ALA A 11 -3.96 -5.91 -3.66
CA ALA A 11 -3.22 -6.99 -3.01
C ALA A 11 -2.38 -7.82 -4.00
N LEU A 12 -2.95 -8.13 -5.17
CA LEU A 12 -2.23 -8.86 -6.23
C LEU A 12 -1.01 -8.07 -6.73
N ILE A 13 -1.21 -6.79 -7.08
CA ILE A 13 -0.16 -5.94 -7.64
C ILE A 13 0.95 -5.71 -6.61
N SER A 14 0.61 -5.45 -5.34
CA SER A 14 1.62 -5.27 -4.30
C SER A 14 2.39 -6.56 -4.02
N SER A 15 1.71 -7.73 -4.04
CA SER A 15 2.38 -9.05 -3.94
C SER A 15 3.35 -9.27 -5.10
N GLN A 16 2.94 -8.95 -6.33
CA GLN A 16 3.81 -9.03 -7.50
C GLN A 16 5.03 -8.11 -7.34
N GLY A 17 4.82 -6.85 -6.94
CA GLY A 17 5.93 -5.92 -6.71
C GLY A 17 6.93 -6.41 -5.65
N ALA A 18 6.44 -7.01 -4.55
CA ALA A 18 7.31 -7.61 -3.54
C ALA A 18 8.16 -8.77 -4.10
N ILE A 19 7.57 -9.62 -4.94
CA ILE A 19 8.27 -10.73 -5.60
C ILE A 19 9.34 -10.20 -6.57
N GLU A 20 9.03 -9.14 -7.34
CA GLU A 20 9.98 -8.49 -8.25
C GLU A 20 11.20 -7.95 -7.49
N VAL A 21 10.97 -7.29 -6.35
CA VAL A 21 12.06 -6.82 -5.48
C VAL A 21 12.86 -7.99 -4.89
N ASP A 22 12.21 -9.05 -4.39
CA ASP A 22 12.89 -10.25 -3.89
C ASP A 22 13.74 -10.90 -4.98
N CYS A 23 13.23 -11.00 -6.21
CA CYS A 23 13.99 -11.53 -7.34
C CYS A 23 15.25 -10.70 -7.61
N TYR A 24 15.11 -9.38 -7.64
CA TYR A 24 16.23 -8.46 -7.87
C TYR A 24 17.29 -8.55 -6.78
N LEU A 25 16.89 -8.59 -5.50
CA LEU A 25 17.79 -8.79 -4.35
C LEU A 25 18.55 -10.12 -4.43
N ASN A 26 17.95 -11.14 -5.06
CA ASN A 26 18.58 -12.44 -5.33
C ASN A 26 19.37 -12.49 -6.66
N GLY A 27 19.62 -11.34 -7.30
CA GLY A 27 20.39 -11.23 -8.54
C GLY A 27 19.65 -11.69 -9.79
N ARG A 28 18.31 -11.75 -9.76
CA ARG A 28 17.46 -12.10 -10.90
C ARG A 28 16.62 -10.89 -11.29
N ASP A 29 16.86 -10.33 -12.47
CA ASP A 29 16.00 -9.30 -13.04
C ASP A 29 14.83 -9.95 -13.79
N ILE A 30 13.61 -9.74 -13.27
CA ILE A 30 12.36 -10.19 -13.89
C ILE A 30 11.48 -9.02 -14.32
N GLY A 31 12.00 -7.79 -14.28
CA GLY A 31 11.24 -6.57 -14.43
C GLY A 31 10.61 -6.07 -13.13
N PHE A 32 9.93 -4.93 -13.23
CA PHE A 32 9.33 -4.17 -12.12
C PHE A 32 7.94 -3.66 -12.52
N ASP A 33 7.13 -4.54 -13.15
CA ASP A 33 5.82 -4.16 -13.66
C ASP A 33 4.84 -3.94 -12.51
N GLY A 34 4.83 -4.84 -11.51
CA GLY A 34 4.02 -4.69 -10.30
C GLY A 34 4.42 -3.47 -9.47
N VAL A 35 5.72 -3.20 -9.35
CA VAL A 35 6.23 -1.97 -8.71
C VAL A 35 5.73 -0.71 -9.42
N ARG A 36 5.86 -0.65 -10.75
CA ARG A 36 5.38 0.50 -11.56
C ARG A 36 3.87 0.68 -11.47
N GLU A 37 3.12 -0.40 -11.52
CA GLU A 37 1.67 -0.35 -11.42
C GLU A 37 1.21 0.05 -10.01
N MET A 38 1.88 -0.43 -8.95
CA MET A 38 1.58 0.00 -7.58
C MET A 38 1.80 1.50 -7.40
N ARG A 39 2.87 2.04 -7.99
CA ARG A 39 3.13 3.49 -8.00
C ARG A 39 2.00 4.25 -8.67
N GLU A 40 1.52 3.76 -9.81
CA GLU A 40 0.39 4.37 -10.54
C GLU A 40 -0.89 4.35 -9.71
N ILE A 41 -1.21 3.22 -9.08
CA ILE A 41 -2.34 3.10 -8.15
C ILE A 41 -2.21 4.16 -7.04
N LEU A 42 -1.08 4.22 -6.33
CA LEU A 42 -0.89 5.20 -5.25
C LEU A 42 -0.96 6.64 -5.78
N SER A 43 -0.50 6.91 -7.00
CA SER A 43 -0.54 8.25 -7.60
C SER A 43 -1.97 8.68 -7.97
N GLU A 44 -2.79 7.76 -8.48
CA GLU A 44 -4.18 8.02 -8.89
C GLU A 44 -5.14 8.22 -7.70
N TYR A 45 -4.80 7.70 -6.52
CA TYR A 45 -5.65 7.73 -5.33
C TYR A 45 -5.03 8.56 -4.20
N PRO A 46 -5.18 9.90 -4.24
CA PRO A 46 -4.80 10.74 -3.11
C PRO A 46 -5.65 10.40 -1.88
N ILE A 47 -5.05 10.49 -0.69
CA ILE A 47 -5.79 10.30 0.57
C ILE A 47 -6.82 11.43 0.67
N GLY A 48 -8.08 11.08 0.87
CA GLY A 48 -9.16 12.05 0.96
C GLY A 48 -10.33 11.55 1.80
N PRO A 49 -11.20 12.47 2.27
CA PRO A 49 -12.29 12.16 3.21
C PRO A 49 -13.39 11.26 2.63
N HIS A 50 -13.33 10.92 1.34
CA HIS A 50 -14.30 10.03 0.69
C HIS A 50 -13.71 8.67 0.27
N GLU A 51 -12.42 8.44 0.49
CA GLU A 51 -11.71 7.23 0.07
C GLU A 51 -11.44 6.29 1.25
N PHE A 52 -12.44 6.13 2.14
CA PHE A 52 -12.31 5.33 3.38
C PHE A 52 -11.85 3.89 3.14
N ASN A 53 -12.35 3.24 2.07
CA ASN A 53 -11.99 1.86 1.71
C ASN A 53 -10.52 1.71 1.32
N TYR A 54 -9.85 2.82 0.97
CA TYR A 54 -8.43 2.86 0.63
C TYR A 54 -7.58 3.39 1.79
N MET A 55 -8.13 4.33 2.55
CA MET A 55 -7.46 5.00 3.66
C MET A 55 -7.27 4.09 4.89
N ILE A 56 -8.30 3.34 5.31
CA ILE A 56 -8.20 2.48 6.51
C ILE A 56 -7.12 1.40 6.32
N PRO A 57 -7.07 0.67 5.18
CA PRO A 57 -6.03 -0.31 4.94
C PRO A 57 -4.63 0.32 4.93
N LEU A 58 -4.45 1.46 4.24
CA LEU A 58 -3.16 2.15 4.20
C LEU A 58 -2.72 2.65 5.58
N LEU A 59 -3.64 3.16 6.40
CA LEU A 59 -3.33 3.54 7.77
C LEU A 59 -2.78 2.37 8.59
N ARG A 60 -3.35 1.17 8.42
CA ARG A 60 -2.84 -0.03 9.10
C ARG A 60 -1.42 -0.37 8.63
N VAL A 61 -1.16 -0.32 7.32
CA VAL A 61 0.17 -0.56 6.76
C VAL A 61 1.17 0.46 7.30
N PHE A 62 0.85 1.75 7.24
CA PHE A 62 1.80 2.80 7.59
C PHE A 62 2.07 2.85 9.09
N LYS A 63 1.08 2.57 9.94
CA LYS A 63 1.30 2.38 11.39
C LYS A 63 2.27 1.23 11.70
N ASN A 64 2.32 0.20 10.86
CA ASN A 64 3.22 -0.95 11.06
C ASN A 64 4.64 -0.70 10.52
N ASN A 65 4.79 0.16 9.51
CA ASN A 65 6.04 0.37 8.78
C ASN A 65 6.69 1.74 9.04
N SER A 66 6.04 2.61 9.82
CA SER A 66 6.55 3.93 10.17
C SER A 66 6.84 4.01 11.67
N ASP A 67 7.95 4.67 12.02
CA ASP A 67 8.24 5.06 13.40
C ASP A 67 7.39 6.25 13.87
N LYS A 68 6.55 6.81 12.99
CA LYS A 68 5.69 7.96 13.32
C LYS A 68 4.45 7.51 14.09
N GLU A 69 4.14 8.24 15.14
CA GLU A 69 2.81 8.21 15.74
C GLU A 69 1.86 9.03 14.87
N PHE A 70 0.71 8.43 14.53
CA PHE A 70 -0.34 9.12 13.79
C PHE A 70 -1.30 9.83 14.74
N SER A 71 -1.66 11.07 14.42
CA SER A 71 -2.65 11.85 15.16
C SER A 71 -4.03 11.21 15.08
N ASP A 72 -4.77 11.24 16.20
CA ASP A 72 -6.19 10.85 16.22
C ASP A 72 -7.11 11.94 15.62
N PHE A 73 -6.58 13.15 15.37
CA PHE A 73 -7.34 14.24 14.76
C PHE A 73 -7.42 14.08 13.24
N ILE A 74 -8.63 14.00 12.68
CA ILE A 74 -8.87 13.65 11.28
C ILE A 74 -8.07 14.51 10.27
N PRO A 75 -8.04 15.86 10.36
CA PRO A 75 -7.24 16.67 9.44
C PRO A 75 -5.74 16.32 9.45
N ASP A 76 -5.15 16.20 10.63
CA ASP A 76 -3.72 15.88 10.78
C ASP A 76 -3.43 14.45 10.31
N LEU A 77 -4.32 13.51 10.64
CA LEU A 77 -4.25 12.12 10.19
C LEU A 77 -4.21 12.02 8.66
N LEU A 78 -5.04 12.81 7.95
CA LEU A 78 -5.06 12.80 6.48
C LEU A 78 -3.75 13.34 5.92
N GLU A 79 -3.18 14.38 6.52
CA GLU A 79 -1.90 14.97 6.09
C GLU A 79 -0.73 14.00 6.32
N GLU A 80 -0.69 13.33 7.46
CA GLU A 80 0.32 12.32 7.79
C GLU A 80 0.24 11.11 6.85
N LEU A 81 -0.97 10.61 6.60
CA LEU A 81 -1.20 9.52 5.66
C LEU A 81 -0.79 9.88 4.23
N GLU A 82 -1.13 11.10 3.80
CA GLU A 82 -0.76 11.61 2.49
C GLU A 82 0.76 11.74 2.35
N LEU A 83 1.45 12.13 3.42
CA LEU A 83 2.91 12.19 3.44
C LEU A 83 3.52 10.79 3.29
N GLU A 84 3.09 9.81 4.09
CA GLU A 84 3.57 8.43 4.00
C GLU A 84 3.33 7.83 2.62
N ARG A 85 2.14 8.06 2.05
CA ARG A 85 1.82 7.63 0.68
C ARG A 85 2.83 8.19 -0.33
N ARG A 86 3.20 9.47 -0.23
CA ARG A 86 4.18 10.10 -1.13
C ARG A 86 5.60 9.55 -0.94
N LEU A 87 5.98 9.21 0.28
CA LEU A 87 7.27 8.57 0.54
C LEU A 87 7.35 7.22 -0.17
N ILE A 88 6.31 6.40 -0.07
CA ILE A 88 6.26 5.11 -0.77
C ILE A 88 6.25 5.28 -2.29
N ILE A 89 5.54 6.28 -2.83
CA ILE A 89 5.61 6.59 -4.28
C ILE A 89 7.04 6.88 -4.70
N THR A 90 7.76 7.70 -3.92
CA THR A 90 9.18 8.01 -4.17
C THR A 90 10.01 6.72 -4.17
N ASP A 91 9.79 5.85 -3.19
CA ASP A 91 10.53 4.59 -3.08
C ASP A 91 10.30 3.67 -4.28
N LEU A 92 9.06 3.59 -4.75
CA LEU A 92 8.69 2.81 -5.94
C LEU A 92 9.29 3.41 -7.23
N GLU A 93 9.39 4.73 -7.32
CA GLU A 93 10.04 5.43 -8.45
C GLU A 93 11.54 5.17 -8.51
N ASP A 94 12.19 5.06 -7.35
CA ASP A 94 13.63 4.88 -7.23
C ASP A 94 14.10 3.43 -7.50
N VAL A 95 13.19 2.49 -7.77
CA VAL A 95 13.56 1.09 -8.06
C VAL A 95 14.17 0.94 -9.47
N PRO A 96 15.31 0.22 -9.63
CA PRO A 96 16.09 -0.47 -8.61
C PRO A 96 17.31 0.31 -8.09
N SER A 97 17.36 1.61 -8.35
CA SER A 97 18.50 2.50 -8.10
C SER A 97 18.85 2.63 -6.61
N ASN A 98 17.86 2.54 -5.72
CA ASN A 98 18.05 2.68 -4.28
C ASN A 98 18.01 1.32 -3.55
N THR A 99 19.15 0.61 -3.57
CA THR A 99 19.25 -0.74 -2.98
C THR A 99 19.12 -0.77 -1.46
N GLU A 100 19.42 0.33 -0.76
CA GLU A 100 19.35 0.41 0.71
C GLU A 100 17.92 0.33 1.24
N ARG A 101 16.93 0.71 0.41
CA ARG A 101 15.51 0.75 0.80
C ARG A 101 14.67 -0.36 0.18
N LEU A 102 15.27 -1.24 -0.63
CA LEU A 102 14.54 -2.32 -1.30
C LEU A 102 13.94 -3.32 -0.31
N GLU A 103 14.64 -3.66 0.76
CA GLU A 103 14.11 -4.57 1.79
C GLU A 103 12.91 -3.96 2.52
N ASP A 104 12.99 -2.68 2.88
CA ASP A 104 11.89 -1.94 3.50
C ASP A 104 10.69 -1.82 2.56
N LEU A 105 10.93 -1.41 1.31
CA LEU A 105 9.89 -1.32 0.29
C LEU A 105 9.21 -2.68 0.05
N ARG A 106 10.00 -3.76 0.00
CA ARG A 106 9.49 -5.12 -0.11
C ARG A 106 8.62 -5.49 1.09
N SER A 107 9.01 -5.12 2.30
CA SER A 107 8.20 -5.31 3.51
C SER A 107 6.86 -4.57 3.41
N VAL A 108 6.90 -3.29 3.04
CA VAL A 108 5.70 -2.45 2.86
C VAL A 108 4.75 -3.07 1.82
N LEU A 109 5.27 -3.53 0.68
CA LEU A 109 4.46 -4.15 -0.38
C LEU A 109 3.79 -5.46 0.07
N VAL A 110 4.49 -6.25 0.90
CA VAL A 110 3.92 -7.45 1.54
C VAL A 110 2.80 -7.05 2.52
N ASP A 111 2.99 -6.02 3.33
CA ASP A 111 1.98 -5.56 4.27
C ASP A 111 0.75 -4.99 3.55
N ILE A 112 0.94 -4.22 2.47
CA ILE A 112 -0.17 -3.79 1.60
C ILE A 112 -0.92 -5.02 1.08
N SER A 113 -0.20 -6.04 0.60
CA SER A 113 -0.83 -7.27 0.10
C SER A 113 -1.70 -7.93 1.16
N ASN A 114 -1.16 -8.13 2.36
CA ASN A 114 -1.84 -8.82 3.44
C ASN A 114 -3.07 -8.04 3.91
N VAL A 115 -2.91 -6.74 4.17
CA VAL A 115 -3.99 -5.91 4.69
C VAL A 115 -5.12 -5.80 3.66
N PHE A 116 -4.83 -5.55 2.38
CA PHE A 116 -5.89 -5.44 1.38
C PHE A 116 -6.59 -6.77 1.07
N LEU A 117 -5.90 -7.91 1.21
CA LEU A 117 -6.51 -9.24 1.09
C LEU A 117 -7.46 -9.54 2.27
N GLU A 118 -7.10 -9.13 3.49
CA GLU A 118 -7.98 -9.21 4.64
C GLU A 118 -9.26 -8.38 4.43
N GLU A 119 -9.13 -7.17 3.91
CA GLU A 119 -10.27 -6.28 3.69
C GLU A 119 -11.19 -6.79 2.57
N HIS A 120 -10.64 -7.47 1.56
CA HIS A 120 -11.44 -8.17 0.55
C HIS A 120 -12.23 -9.35 1.13
N SER A 121 -11.69 -10.03 2.16
CA SER A 121 -12.28 -11.24 2.74
C SER A 121 -13.24 -10.96 3.90
N ARG A 122 -13.30 -9.72 4.40
CA ARG A 122 -14.28 -9.30 5.41
C ARG A 122 -15.70 -9.26 4.85
N ASP A 123 -16.66 -9.77 5.63
CA ASP A 123 -18.07 -9.62 5.30
C ASP A 123 -18.43 -8.12 5.32
N PRO A 124 -19.04 -7.56 4.26
CA PRO A 124 -19.49 -6.17 4.24
C PRO A 124 -20.34 -5.79 5.46
N ARG A 125 -21.06 -6.75 6.06
CA ARG A 125 -21.89 -6.55 7.24
C ARG A 125 -21.07 -6.31 8.51
N GLU A 126 -19.86 -6.87 8.63
CA GLU A 126 -18.96 -6.60 9.75
C GLU A 126 -18.37 -5.19 9.65
N ILE A 127 -18.06 -4.75 8.42
CA ILE A 127 -17.49 -3.41 8.14
C ILE A 127 -18.48 -2.29 8.52
N TYR A 128 -19.79 -2.51 8.38
CA TYR A 128 -20.83 -1.53 8.75
C TYR A 128 -21.44 -1.78 10.15
N GLY A 129 -20.90 -2.70 10.96
CA GLY A 129 -21.42 -2.98 12.30
C GLY A 129 -22.85 -3.54 12.31
N LEU A 130 -23.24 -4.29 11.27
CA LEU A 130 -24.57 -4.90 11.11
C LEU A 130 -24.62 -6.37 11.56
N VAL A 131 -23.52 -6.91 12.07
CA VAL A 131 -23.48 -8.21 12.73
C VAL A 131 -23.35 -7.97 14.23
N ALA A 132 -24.35 -8.46 14.98
CA ALA A 132 -24.40 -8.44 16.44
C ALA A 132 -23.71 -9.68 17.03
#